data_AF-W1UVH7-F1
#
_entry.id   AF-W1UVH7-F1
#
_cell.length_a   1.000
_cell.length_b   1.000
_cell.length_c   1.000
_cell.angle_alpha   90.00
_cell.angle_beta   90.00
_cell.angle_gamma   90.00
#
_symmetry.space_group_name_H-M   'P 1'
#
loop_
_entity.id
_entity.type
_entity.pdbx_description
1 polymer ?
#
loop_
_entity_poly.entity_id
_entity_poly.type
_entity_poly.pdbx_seq_one_letter_code
_entity_poly.pdbx_strand_id
1 'polypeptide(L)'
;MRNRNGLLLLGALLASASLAACSSSMDTKGKGIVQLMNDNQERVFYSVIDSNDDALPGKDERINYVYITKGGKLNGYEIGGGTVGAAVELHMDEVVGKNINEVRKLAEERSKRSFEIDKVKAKAITDGSGNNTTKEEIKLYVNDENKPSYLTYVSLTSGQIRDKYYAGYIAYTSSVVSSGDLLITEVSKGNAIGFDKVDGEIVKEK
;
A
#
# COMPACT_ATOMS: atom_id res chain seq x y z
N MET A 1 -44.57 -20.82 55.80
CA MET A 1 -43.61 -21.05 54.69
C MET A 1 -43.59 -19.82 53.81
N ARG A 2 -42.48 -19.06 53.82
CA ARG A 2 -42.26 -17.87 52.99
C ARG A 2 -41.72 -18.31 51.61
N ASN A 3 -42.48 -18.06 50.55
CA ASN A 3 -42.01 -18.12 49.15
C ASN A 3 -42.04 -16.68 48.62
N ARG A 4 -40.90 -16.02 48.41
CA ARG A 4 -39.87 -16.15 47.36
C ARG A 4 -40.17 -15.28 46.14
N ASN A 5 -39.44 -14.16 46.11
CA ASN A 5 -38.72 -13.58 44.97
C ASN A 5 -39.55 -13.16 43.75
N GLY A 6 -40.00 -11.91 43.75
CA GLY A 6 -40.44 -11.21 42.55
C GLY A 6 -39.72 -9.87 42.42
N LEU A 7 -38.51 -9.88 41.84
CA LEU A 7 -38.00 -8.79 41.01
C LEU A 7 -36.65 -9.22 40.42
N LEU A 8 -36.66 -9.66 39.16
CA LEU A 8 -35.43 -9.81 38.37
C LEU A 8 -35.50 -8.82 37.20
N LEU A 9 -34.67 -7.78 37.37
CA LEU A 9 -33.82 -7.15 36.37
C LEU A 9 -34.47 -6.62 35.09
N LEU A 10 -34.76 -5.31 35.18
CA LEU A 10 -34.41 -4.27 34.22
C LEU A 10 -33.79 -4.74 32.88
N GLY A 11 -34.59 -4.59 31.82
CA GLY A 11 -34.24 -3.68 30.71
C GLY A 11 -33.02 -4.04 29.89
N ALA A 12 -33.27 -4.68 28.75
CA ALA A 12 -32.34 -4.90 27.67
C ALA A 12 -31.54 -3.64 27.30
N LEU A 13 -30.23 -3.62 27.60
CA LEU A 13 -29.29 -2.85 26.80
C LEU A 13 -29.02 -3.66 25.53
N LEU A 14 -29.81 -3.41 24.49
CA LEU A 14 -29.35 -3.59 23.12
C LEU A 14 -28.20 -2.61 22.91
N ALA A 15 -26.99 -3.01 23.30
CA ALA A 15 -25.78 -2.44 22.76
C ALA A 15 -25.72 -2.86 21.30
N SER A 16 -26.48 -2.16 20.45
CA SER A 16 -26.13 -2.01 19.06
C SER A 16 -24.77 -1.30 19.05
N ALA A 17 -23.71 -2.09 19.21
CA ALA A 17 -22.42 -1.75 18.69
C ALA A 17 -22.65 -1.66 17.18
N SER A 18 -23.06 -0.47 16.73
CA SER A 18 -22.67 0.01 15.44
C SER A 18 -21.15 -0.17 15.41
N LEU A 19 -20.71 -1.31 14.87
CA LEU A 19 -19.49 -1.35 14.09
C LEU A 19 -19.70 -0.31 12.99
N ALA A 20 -19.52 0.96 13.35
CA ALA A 20 -18.87 1.87 12.46
C ALA A 20 -17.54 1.18 12.17
N ALA A 21 -17.54 0.33 11.14
CA ALA A 21 -16.42 0.23 10.25
C ALA A 21 -16.17 1.68 9.84
N CYS A 22 -15.37 2.39 10.66
CA CYS A 22 -14.75 3.62 10.27
C CYS A 22 -13.99 3.22 9.04
N SER A 23 -14.59 3.44 7.87
CA SER A 23 -13.91 3.48 6.60
C SER A 23 -12.79 4.47 6.86
N SER A 24 -11.60 3.95 7.15
CA SER A 24 -10.39 4.74 7.24
C SER A 24 -10.39 5.53 5.94
N SER A 25 -10.54 6.85 6.05
CA SER A 25 -10.98 7.64 4.90
C SER A 25 -10.07 7.34 3.71
N MET A 26 -10.64 6.87 2.62
CA MET A 26 -9.92 6.64 1.35
C MET A 26 -9.62 7.99 0.66
N ASP A 27 -9.33 9.02 1.44
CA ASP A 27 -9.04 10.35 0.95
C ASP A 27 -7.62 10.39 0.42
N THR A 28 -7.51 9.98 -0.84
CA THR A 28 -6.28 10.03 -1.63
C THR A 28 -6.26 11.21 -2.59
N LYS A 29 -7.28 12.07 -2.55
CA LYS A 29 -7.50 13.09 -3.56
C LYS A 29 -6.40 14.15 -3.48
N GLY A 30 -5.66 14.31 -4.59
CA GLY A 30 -4.62 15.33 -4.72
C GLY A 30 -3.35 15.05 -3.92
N LYS A 31 -3.20 13.84 -3.36
CA LYS A 31 -2.00 13.40 -2.65
C LYS A 31 -1.12 12.53 -3.56
N GLY A 32 0.19 12.58 -3.34
CA GLY A 32 1.12 11.59 -3.90
C GLY A 32 1.32 10.38 -2.99
N ILE A 33 1.97 9.32 -3.51
CA ILE A 33 2.16 8.06 -2.77
C ILE A 33 2.92 8.31 -1.48
N VAL A 34 3.97 9.13 -1.47
CA VAL A 34 4.79 9.32 -0.28
C VAL A 34 4.07 10.19 0.75
N GLN A 35 3.27 11.16 0.32
CA GLN A 35 2.29 11.82 1.19
C GLN A 35 1.38 10.80 1.88
N LEU A 36 0.81 9.85 1.13
CA LEU A 36 -0.06 8.82 1.69
C LEU A 36 0.66 7.88 2.65
N MET A 37 1.92 7.51 2.37
CA MET A 37 2.74 6.71 3.28
C MET A 37 3.09 7.44 4.58
N ASN A 38 3.12 8.78 4.52
CA ASN A 38 3.45 9.65 5.66
C ASN A 38 2.24 10.11 6.47
N ASP A 39 1.02 9.92 5.97
CA ASP A 39 -0.21 10.18 6.72
C ASP A 39 -0.26 9.34 8.01
N ASN A 40 -0.92 9.85 9.06
CA ASN A 40 -1.12 9.10 10.32
C ASN A 40 -2.16 7.96 10.19
N GLN A 41 -2.78 7.83 9.01
CA GLN A 41 -3.66 6.72 8.68
C GLN A 41 -2.82 5.49 8.32
N GLU A 42 -3.15 4.35 8.90
CA GLU A 42 -2.54 3.09 8.49
C GLU A 42 -3.03 2.69 7.09
N ARG A 43 -2.11 2.34 6.20
CA ARG A 43 -2.40 2.00 4.80
C ARG A 43 -1.53 0.86 4.32
N VAL A 44 -2.05 0.10 3.35
CA VAL A 44 -1.32 -0.96 2.67
C VAL A 44 -0.98 -0.54 1.25
N PHE A 45 0.24 -0.82 0.82
CA PHE A 45 0.71 -0.70 -0.55
C PHE A 45 1.24 -2.05 -1.01
N TYR A 46 1.10 -2.32 -2.29
CA TYR A 46 1.56 -3.55 -2.91
C TYR A 46 2.55 -3.20 -4.01
N SER A 47 3.73 -3.79 -3.95
CA SER A 47 4.58 -3.92 -5.13
C SER A 47 4.20 -5.22 -5.82
N VAL A 48 3.71 -5.13 -7.06
CA VAL A 48 3.22 -6.28 -7.82
C VAL A 48 3.95 -6.39 -9.15
N ILE A 49 4.11 -7.62 -9.62
CA ILE A 49 4.55 -7.90 -10.98
C ILE A 49 3.32 -7.89 -11.87
N ASP A 50 3.28 -6.96 -12.81
CA ASP A 50 2.34 -7.02 -13.93
C ASP A 50 2.77 -8.15 -14.87
N SER A 51 1.98 -9.22 -14.82
CA SER A 51 2.21 -10.50 -15.48
C SER A 51 1.83 -10.50 -16.96
N ASN A 52 1.05 -9.53 -17.42
CA ASN A 52 0.56 -9.45 -18.80
C ASN A 52 1.11 -8.22 -19.57
N ASP A 53 1.92 -7.38 -18.91
CA ASP A 53 2.58 -6.18 -19.43
C ASP A 53 1.59 -5.09 -19.95
N ASP A 54 0.38 -5.01 -19.40
CA ASP A 54 -0.62 -3.98 -19.73
C ASP A 54 -0.50 -2.68 -18.89
N ALA A 55 0.41 -2.69 -17.91
CA ALA A 55 0.68 -1.67 -16.91
C ALA A 55 -0.52 -1.33 -16.01
N LEU A 56 -1.46 -2.26 -15.83
CA LEU A 56 -2.66 -2.09 -15.02
C LEU A 56 -2.67 -3.07 -13.83
N PRO A 57 -3.31 -2.69 -12.71
CA PRO A 57 -3.57 -3.62 -11.63
C PRO A 57 -4.54 -4.73 -12.05
N GLY A 58 -4.09 -5.98 -12.01
CA GLY A 58 -4.90 -7.18 -12.22
C GLY A 58 -5.05 -8.06 -10.98
N LYS A 59 -6.05 -8.96 -11.00
CA LYS A 59 -6.28 -9.92 -9.90
C LYS A 59 -5.17 -10.97 -9.80
N ASP A 60 -4.58 -11.31 -10.94
CA ASP A 60 -3.57 -12.37 -11.06
C ASP A 60 -2.15 -11.81 -10.86
N GLU A 61 -1.99 -10.53 -10.52
CA GLU A 61 -0.65 -9.99 -10.27
C GLU A 61 -0.04 -10.59 -9.02
N ARG A 62 1.21 -11.03 -9.17
CA ARG A 62 2.02 -11.56 -8.08
C ARG A 62 2.56 -10.43 -7.23
N ILE A 63 2.39 -10.50 -5.92
CA ILE A 63 2.92 -9.52 -4.97
C ILE A 63 4.39 -9.83 -4.68
N ASN A 64 5.28 -8.90 -5.02
CA ASN A 64 6.68 -8.91 -4.61
C ASN A 64 6.83 -8.45 -3.15
N TYR A 65 6.15 -7.36 -2.81
CA TYR A 65 6.18 -6.79 -1.48
C TYR A 65 4.81 -6.30 -1.02
N VAL A 66 4.54 -6.50 0.26
CA VAL A 66 3.49 -5.78 0.99
C VAL A 66 4.17 -4.73 1.85
N TYR A 67 3.73 -3.48 1.75
CA TYR A 67 4.16 -2.39 2.63
C TYR A 67 2.98 -1.91 3.46
N ILE A 68 3.15 -1.87 4.78
CA ILE A 68 2.17 -1.29 5.70
C ILE A 68 2.79 -0.05 6.32
N THR A 69 2.14 1.10 6.16
CA THR A 69 2.68 2.38 6.61
C THR A 69 1.76 3.11 7.56
N LYS A 70 2.34 3.85 8.52
CA LYS A 70 1.61 4.80 9.39
C LYS A 70 2.56 5.88 9.90
N GLY A 71 2.23 7.15 9.67
CA GLY A 71 3.04 8.30 10.10
C GLY A 71 4.41 8.36 9.43
N GLY A 72 4.58 7.65 8.31
CA GLY A 72 5.85 7.50 7.59
C GLY A 72 6.69 6.32 8.04
N LYS A 73 6.37 5.66 9.16
CA LYS A 73 6.97 4.36 9.47
C LYS A 73 6.43 3.33 8.48
N LEU A 74 7.31 2.54 7.88
CA LEU A 74 6.98 1.46 6.95
C LEU A 74 7.46 0.13 7.52
N ASN A 75 6.57 -0.86 7.51
CA ASN A 75 6.91 -2.28 7.69
C ASN A 75 6.77 -2.94 6.32
N GLY A 76 7.87 -3.46 5.79
CA GLY A 76 7.95 -4.12 4.50
C GLY A 76 8.06 -5.63 4.66
N TYR A 77 7.28 -6.35 3.86
CA TYR A 77 7.27 -7.81 3.81
C TYR A 77 7.63 -8.24 2.40
N GLU A 78 8.81 -8.82 2.23
CA GLU A 78 9.23 -9.41 0.95
C GLU A 78 8.61 -10.80 0.83
N ILE A 79 7.69 -10.99 -0.12
CA ILE A 79 6.99 -12.26 -0.30
C ILE A 79 7.82 -13.22 -1.15
N GLY A 80 8.08 -12.83 -2.39
CA GLY A 80 8.48 -13.79 -3.41
C GLY A 80 9.10 -13.13 -4.62
N GLY A 81 10.27 -12.52 -4.44
CA GLY A 81 10.98 -11.83 -5.52
C GLY A 81 11.24 -12.69 -6.75
N GLY A 82 10.82 -12.18 -7.92
CA GLY A 82 11.43 -12.32 -9.25
C GLY A 82 11.70 -13.72 -9.85
N THR A 83 11.60 -14.81 -9.10
CA THR A 83 12.05 -16.14 -9.53
C THR A 83 10.84 -17.05 -9.76
N VAL A 84 10.72 -17.60 -10.97
CA VAL A 84 9.74 -18.66 -11.28
C VAL A 84 10.05 -19.88 -10.39
N GLY A 85 9.07 -20.36 -9.62
CA GLY A 85 9.23 -21.53 -8.74
C GLY A 85 9.57 -21.22 -7.28
N ALA A 86 9.36 -20.00 -6.80
CA ALA A 86 9.38 -19.74 -5.36
C ALA A 86 8.28 -20.56 -4.66
N ALA A 87 8.61 -21.23 -3.56
CA ALA A 87 7.68 -22.12 -2.83
C ALA A 87 6.46 -21.39 -2.23
N VAL A 88 6.47 -20.06 -2.25
CA VAL A 88 5.46 -19.20 -1.66
C VAL A 88 5.17 -18.04 -2.58
N GLU A 89 3.92 -17.94 -3.02
CA GLU A 89 3.38 -16.81 -3.79
C GLU A 89 2.19 -16.22 -3.05
N LEU A 90 1.92 -14.94 -3.30
CA LEU A 90 0.73 -14.22 -2.86
C LEU A 90 0.27 -13.39 -4.05
N HIS A 91 -0.99 -13.51 -4.42
CA HIS A 91 -1.58 -12.78 -5.52
C HIS A 91 -2.53 -11.69 -5.03
N MET A 92 -2.77 -10.67 -5.87
CA MET A 92 -3.73 -9.62 -5.56
C MET A 92 -5.12 -10.17 -5.23
N ASP A 93 -5.56 -11.23 -5.92
CA ASP A 93 -6.85 -11.89 -5.66
C ASP A 93 -7.01 -12.41 -4.21
N GLU A 94 -5.91 -12.74 -3.56
CA GLU A 94 -5.88 -13.24 -2.18
C GLU A 94 -5.96 -12.13 -1.13
N VAL A 95 -5.68 -10.88 -1.50
CA VAL A 95 -5.65 -9.73 -0.57
C VAL A 95 -6.73 -8.69 -0.83
N VAL A 96 -7.31 -8.64 -2.02
CA VAL A 96 -8.35 -7.67 -2.39
C VAL A 96 -9.55 -7.77 -1.46
N GLY A 97 -9.96 -6.62 -0.91
CA GLY A 97 -11.09 -6.50 0.01
C GLY A 97 -10.84 -6.98 1.44
N LYS A 98 -9.65 -7.50 1.75
CA LYS A 98 -9.25 -7.84 3.12
C LYS A 98 -8.94 -6.60 3.93
N ASN A 99 -9.17 -6.66 5.24
CA ASN A 99 -8.74 -5.60 6.13
C ASN A 99 -7.22 -5.67 6.39
N ILE A 100 -6.62 -4.58 6.87
CA ILE A 100 -5.16 -4.46 7.06
C ILE A 100 -4.60 -5.56 7.98
N ASN A 101 -5.35 -6.00 9.00
CA ASN A 101 -4.86 -7.06 9.90
C ASN A 101 -4.80 -8.43 9.21
N GLU A 102 -5.78 -8.73 8.36
CA GLU A 102 -5.76 -9.95 7.54
C GLU A 102 -4.61 -9.91 6.53
N VAL A 103 -4.40 -8.77 5.86
CA VAL A 103 -3.28 -8.60 4.93
C VAL A 103 -1.94 -8.72 5.64
N ARG A 104 -1.80 -8.11 6.83
CA ARG A 104 -0.58 -8.22 7.65
C ARG A 104 -0.28 -9.67 8.00
N LYS A 105 -1.28 -10.41 8.48
CA LYS A 105 -1.12 -11.83 8.82
C LYS A 105 -0.67 -12.66 7.61
N LEU A 106 -1.30 -12.46 6.45
CA LEU A 106 -0.90 -13.13 5.21
C LEU A 106 0.53 -12.76 4.81
N ALA A 107 0.89 -11.49 4.90
CA ALA A 107 2.23 -11.02 4.58
C ALA A 107 3.28 -11.63 5.53
N GLU A 108 3.01 -11.70 6.83
CA GLU A 108 3.87 -12.34 7.83
C GLU A 108 4.06 -13.83 7.54
N GLU A 109 2.97 -14.56 7.26
CA GLU A 109 2.99 -16.00 6.95
C GLU A 109 3.70 -16.33 5.64
N ARG A 110 3.64 -15.42 4.65
CA ARG A 110 4.15 -15.65 3.29
C ARG A 110 5.48 -14.94 3.00
N SER A 111 5.98 -14.12 3.92
CA SER A 111 7.24 -13.37 3.71
C SER A 111 8.48 -14.26 3.82
N LYS A 112 9.43 -14.05 2.90
CA LYS A 112 10.82 -14.50 3.01
C LYS A 112 11.59 -13.72 4.07
N ARG A 113 11.34 -12.41 4.14
CA ARG A 113 11.90 -11.52 5.14
C ARG A 113 11.00 -10.32 5.37
N SER A 114 11.13 -9.71 6.54
CA SER A 114 10.54 -8.44 6.89
C SER A 114 11.60 -7.40 7.20
N PHE A 115 11.29 -6.12 7.02
CA PHE A 115 12.15 -5.00 7.37
C PHE A 115 11.33 -3.78 7.78
N GLU A 116 11.98 -2.82 8.44
CA GLU A 116 11.36 -1.57 8.83
C GLU A 116 12.14 -0.37 8.24
N ILE A 117 11.41 0.68 7.90
CA ILE A 117 11.96 2.00 7.56
C ILE A 117 11.24 3.03 8.43
N ASP A 118 11.99 3.74 9.28
CA ASP A 118 11.42 4.69 10.24
C ASP A 118 10.67 5.86 9.60
N LYS A 119 11.13 6.27 8.41
CA LYS A 119 10.52 7.36 7.63
C LYS A 119 10.69 7.11 6.14
N VAL A 120 9.59 6.89 5.43
CA VAL A 120 9.57 6.84 3.96
C VAL A 120 9.93 8.22 3.39
N LYS A 121 10.92 8.24 2.50
CA LYS A 121 11.43 9.42 1.81
C LYS A 121 11.31 9.23 0.31
N ALA A 122 11.17 10.34 -0.42
CA ALA A 122 11.25 10.32 -1.87
C ALA A 122 12.03 11.51 -2.42
N LYS A 123 12.46 11.38 -3.67
CA LYS A 123 13.02 12.46 -4.48
C LYS A 123 12.15 12.62 -5.72
N ALA A 124 11.56 13.81 -5.86
CA ALA A 124 10.85 14.19 -7.08
C ALA A 124 11.85 14.74 -8.09
N ILE A 125 11.83 14.22 -9.32
CA ILE A 125 12.65 14.66 -10.45
C ILE A 125 11.74 15.37 -11.44
N THR A 126 12.08 16.59 -11.84
CA THR A 126 11.24 17.42 -12.71
C THR A 126 11.71 17.43 -14.17
N ASP A 127 10.83 17.88 -15.06
CA ASP A 127 11.21 18.26 -16.41
C ASP A 127 12.14 19.49 -16.44
N GLY A 128 12.62 19.87 -17.63
CA GLY A 128 13.50 21.04 -17.79
C GLY A 128 12.88 22.38 -17.39
N SER A 129 11.56 22.45 -17.15
CA SER A 129 10.89 23.64 -16.65
C SER A 129 10.88 23.74 -15.11
N GLY A 130 11.13 22.62 -14.42
CA GLY A 130 11.03 22.53 -12.97
C GLY A 130 9.61 22.43 -12.42
N ASN A 131 8.57 22.53 -13.28
CA ASN A 131 7.18 22.63 -12.84
C ASN A 131 6.44 21.28 -12.75
N ASN A 132 6.90 20.28 -13.50
CA ASN A 132 6.24 18.97 -13.55
C ASN A 132 7.18 17.87 -13.08
N THR A 133 6.76 17.10 -12.07
CA THR A 133 7.44 15.86 -11.67
C THR A 133 7.30 14.84 -12.80
N THR A 134 8.43 14.34 -13.28
CA THR A 134 8.53 13.30 -14.32
C THR A 134 8.87 11.94 -13.75
N LYS A 135 9.56 11.89 -12.60
CA LYS A 135 9.94 10.66 -11.91
C LYS A 135 9.96 10.85 -10.41
N GLU A 136 9.80 9.76 -9.68
CA GLU A 136 10.03 9.71 -8.24
C GLU A 136 10.93 8.56 -7.85
N GLU A 137 11.93 8.84 -7.04
CA GLU A 137 12.72 7.81 -6.38
C GLU A 137 12.23 7.66 -4.95
N ILE A 138 11.68 6.50 -4.58
CA ILE A 138 11.11 6.26 -3.25
C ILE A 138 11.96 5.25 -2.49
N LYS A 139 12.32 5.56 -1.24
CA LYS A 139 13.08 4.68 -0.35
C LYS A 139 12.12 3.73 0.38
N LEU A 140 11.90 2.55 -0.19
CA LEU A 140 10.88 1.60 0.26
C LEU A 140 11.27 0.11 0.25
N TYR A 141 12.53 -0.22 -0.06
CA TYR A 141 13.07 -1.57 0.08
C TYR A 141 14.45 -1.56 0.74
N VAL A 142 14.94 -2.72 1.17
CA VAL A 142 16.31 -2.88 1.67
C VAL A 142 17.13 -3.74 0.72
N ASN A 143 18.38 -3.35 0.47
CA ASN A 143 19.31 -4.11 -0.37
C ASN A 143 19.85 -5.34 0.37
N ASP A 144 20.80 -6.06 -0.25
CA ASP A 144 21.43 -7.26 0.33
C ASP A 144 22.25 -6.97 1.60
N GLU A 145 22.65 -5.70 1.80
CA GLU A 145 23.30 -5.22 3.01
C GLU A 145 22.29 -4.75 4.09
N ASN A 146 20.99 -5.02 3.89
CA ASN A 146 19.88 -4.54 4.72
C ASN A 146 19.82 -3.01 4.87
N LYS A 147 20.32 -2.27 3.89
CA LYS A 147 20.25 -0.79 3.87
C LYS A 147 19.05 -0.33 3.04
N PRO A 148 18.23 0.62 3.54
CA PRO A 148 17.14 1.20 2.77
C PRO A 148 17.65 1.83 1.46
N SER A 149 17.01 1.48 0.35
CA SER A 149 17.39 1.88 -1.00
C SER A 149 16.18 2.40 -1.80
N TYR A 150 16.48 3.08 -2.90
CA TYR A 150 15.52 3.79 -3.74
C TYR A 150 15.06 2.97 -4.94
N LEU A 151 13.75 2.95 -5.20
CA LEU A 151 13.16 2.50 -6.46
C LEU A 151 12.64 3.69 -7.25
N THR A 152 12.83 3.67 -8.57
CA THR A 152 12.40 4.74 -9.46
C THR A 152 11.02 4.44 -10.04
N TYR A 153 10.18 5.45 -10.13
CA TYR A 153 8.84 5.40 -10.71
C TYR A 153 8.69 6.51 -11.75
N VAL A 154 8.02 6.23 -12.87
CA VAL A 154 8.03 7.10 -14.07
C VAL A 154 6.65 7.35 -14.67
N SER A 155 5.63 6.60 -14.26
CA SER A 155 4.28 6.76 -14.80
C SER A 155 3.24 6.40 -13.75
N LEU A 156 2.01 6.87 -13.95
CA LEU A 156 0.88 6.59 -13.08
C LEU A 156 0.11 5.38 -13.62
N THR A 157 -0.48 4.59 -12.73
CA THR A 157 -1.38 3.49 -13.07
C THR A 157 -2.64 3.54 -12.21
N SER A 158 -3.74 3.02 -12.75
CA SER A 158 -4.99 2.83 -12.01
C SER A 158 -5.82 1.72 -12.63
N GLY A 159 -6.55 0.98 -11.81
CA GLY A 159 -7.40 -0.10 -12.27
C GLY A 159 -8.40 -0.55 -11.22
N GLN A 160 -9.23 -1.51 -11.61
CA GLN A 160 -10.22 -2.11 -10.73
C GLN A 160 -9.93 -3.59 -10.61
N ILE A 161 -9.82 -4.08 -9.37
CA ILE A 161 -9.70 -5.50 -9.07
C ILE A 161 -10.95 -5.87 -8.28
N ARG A 162 -11.79 -6.74 -8.84
CA ARG A 162 -13.12 -7.07 -8.30
C ARG A 162 -13.96 -5.79 -8.09
N ASP A 163 -14.43 -5.52 -6.88
CA ASP A 163 -15.21 -4.34 -6.51
C ASP A 163 -14.36 -3.17 -5.97
N LYS A 164 -13.03 -3.33 -5.93
CA LYS A 164 -12.08 -2.36 -5.36
C LYS A 164 -11.29 -1.63 -6.43
N TYR A 165 -10.91 -0.39 -6.15
CA TYR A 165 -10.14 0.46 -7.06
C TYR A 165 -8.73 0.66 -6.52
N TYR A 166 -7.75 0.58 -7.40
CA TYR A 166 -6.35 0.74 -7.09
C TYR A 166 -5.73 1.83 -7.96
N ALA A 167 -4.80 2.58 -7.38
CA ALA A 167 -3.99 3.54 -8.11
C ALA A 167 -2.58 3.58 -7.54
N GLY A 168 -1.64 4.08 -8.33
CA GLY A 168 -0.27 4.29 -7.91
C GLY A 168 0.64 4.49 -9.10
N TYR A 169 1.83 3.89 -9.05
CA TYR A 169 2.90 4.16 -10.00
C TYR A 169 3.40 2.91 -10.72
N ILE A 170 4.02 3.12 -11.88
CA ILE A 170 4.77 2.13 -12.66
C ILE A 170 6.25 2.35 -12.38
N ALA A 171 6.95 1.28 -11.98
CA ALA A 171 8.35 1.31 -11.66
C ALA A 171 9.23 1.35 -12.93
N TYR A 172 10.46 1.83 -12.76
CA TYR A 172 11.48 1.89 -13.78
C TYR A 172 12.74 1.19 -13.26
N THR A 173 13.05 0.03 -13.83
CA THR A 173 14.23 -0.77 -13.46
C THR A 173 15.08 -1.05 -14.70
N SER A 174 16.41 -1.06 -14.52
CA SER A 174 17.37 -1.50 -15.56
C SER A 174 17.30 -0.76 -16.91
N SER A 175 17.08 0.55 -16.90
CA SER A 175 17.18 1.43 -18.09
C SER A 175 16.13 1.17 -19.19
N VAL A 176 15.07 0.42 -18.87
CA VAL A 176 13.86 0.26 -19.70
C VAL A 176 12.67 0.52 -18.77
N VAL A 177 11.53 1.01 -19.31
CA VAL A 177 10.28 0.98 -18.52
C VAL A 177 10.02 -0.50 -18.25
N SER A 178 10.17 -0.93 -16.99
CA SER A 178 9.72 -2.24 -16.56
C SER A 178 8.21 -2.16 -16.56
N SER A 179 7.60 -2.44 -17.70
CA SER A 179 6.14 -2.58 -17.83
C SER A 179 5.59 -3.53 -16.76
N GLY A 180 6.43 -4.44 -16.27
CA GLY A 180 6.07 -5.49 -15.33
C GLY A 180 6.11 -5.16 -13.84
N ASP A 181 6.32 -3.93 -13.34
CA ASP A 181 6.32 -3.68 -11.88
C ASP A 181 5.47 -2.45 -11.47
N LEU A 182 4.45 -2.65 -10.63
CA LEU A 182 3.57 -1.60 -10.14
C LEU A 182 3.70 -1.40 -8.63
N LEU A 183 3.58 -0.16 -8.15
CA LEU A 183 3.37 0.17 -6.74
C LEU A 183 1.97 0.77 -6.58
N ILE A 184 1.06 0.04 -5.92
CA ILE A 184 -0.36 0.39 -5.88
C ILE A 184 -0.93 0.37 -4.46
N THR A 185 -1.99 1.13 -4.24
CA THR A 185 -2.80 1.10 -3.01
C THR A 185 -4.28 1.25 -3.33
N GLU A 186 -5.15 0.82 -2.42
CA GLU A 186 -6.59 0.95 -2.57
C GLU A 186 -7.02 2.42 -2.46
N VAL A 187 -7.91 2.85 -3.35
CA VAL A 187 -8.42 4.20 -3.45
C VAL A 187 -9.95 4.21 -3.61
N SER A 188 -10.57 5.37 -3.39
CA SER A 188 -11.97 5.57 -3.77
C SER A 188 -12.12 5.55 -5.30
N LYS A 189 -13.29 5.12 -5.79
CA LYS A 189 -13.61 5.14 -7.21
C LYS A 189 -13.36 6.53 -7.82
N GLY A 190 -12.58 6.58 -8.90
CA GLY A 190 -12.28 7.81 -9.63
C GLY A 190 -11.14 8.65 -9.02
N ASN A 191 -10.55 8.24 -7.91
CA ASN A 191 -9.34 8.86 -7.41
C ASN A 191 -8.13 8.34 -8.18
N ALA A 192 -7.22 9.26 -8.52
CA ALA A 192 -5.87 8.97 -8.97
C ALA A 192 -4.87 9.41 -7.90
N ILE A 193 -3.68 8.83 -7.93
CA ILE A 193 -2.54 9.25 -7.10
C ILE A 193 -1.50 9.82 -8.07
N GLY A 194 -1.31 11.14 -8.04
CA GLY A 194 -0.29 11.80 -8.85
C GLY A 194 1.09 11.68 -8.18
N PHE A 195 2.15 12.10 -8.86
CA PHE A 195 3.44 12.27 -8.21
C PHE A 195 3.35 13.32 -7.10
N ASP A 196 4.13 13.12 -6.04
CA ASP A 196 4.39 14.12 -5.03
C ASP A 196 5.02 15.39 -5.66
N LYS A 197 4.65 16.54 -5.12
CA LYS A 197 5.11 17.85 -5.61
C LYS A 197 6.46 18.20 -5.00
N VAL A 198 7.33 18.82 -5.79
CA VAL A 198 8.70 19.24 -5.39
C VAL A 198 8.70 20.26 -4.25
N ASP A 199 7.65 21.09 -4.17
CA ASP A 199 7.50 22.15 -3.16
C ASP A 199 6.61 21.75 -1.97
N GLY A 200 6.00 20.57 -2.01
CA GLY A 200 5.34 19.99 -0.84
C GLY A 200 6.40 19.28 -0.02
N GLU A 201 6.59 19.63 1.25
CA GLU A 201 7.66 19.06 2.10
C GLU A 201 7.65 17.52 2.14
N ILE A 202 8.36 16.88 1.21
CA ILE A 202 8.68 15.47 1.24
C ILE A 202 10.17 15.35 0.94
N VAL A 203 10.91 15.62 2.01
CA VAL A 203 12.32 15.32 2.25
C VAL A 203 13.29 15.71 1.13
N LYS A 204 13.77 16.95 1.19
CA LYS A 204 15.06 17.32 0.59
C LYS A 204 16.17 16.54 1.29
N GLU A 205 16.82 15.59 0.60
CA GLU A 205 18.11 15.09 1.06
C GLU A 205 19.14 16.22 0.87
N LYS A 206 19.91 16.51 1.92
CA LYS A 206 21.07 17.40 1.86
C LYS A 206 22.25 16.70 1.20
#